data_AF-A0A3L7WBK6-F1
#
_entry.id   AF-A0A3L7WBK6-F1
#
_cell.length_a   1.000
_cell.length_b   1.000
_cell.length_c   1.000
_cell.angle_alpha   90.00
_cell.angle_beta   90.00
_cell.angle_gamma   90.00
#
_symmetry.space_group_name_H-M   'P 1'
#
loop_
_entity.id
_entity.type
_entity.pdbx_description
1 polymer ?
#
loop_
_entity_poly.entity_id
_entity_poly.type
_entity_poly.pdbx_seq_one_letter_code
_entity_poly.pdbx_strand_id
1 'polypeptide(L)'
;MTRSISEIGAGLAPSRPGAPLLLPLTLHIVGIGGTAAMGAALHAAALGALVTGCDSHLSRETATVLETAGVQVSDESDLAPVNRATLVAVSKAITSTQPNHPQLHAARAAGLPIVSLQQVIADAAASRGGALLGVAGTHG
;
A
#
# COMPACT_ATOMS: atom_id res chain seq x y z
N MET A 1 -18.76 9.32 -13.53
CA MET A 1 -19.60 9.07 -12.34
C MET A 1 -18.69 8.96 -11.14
N THR A 2 -18.95 9.72 -10.07
CA THR A 2 -18.19 9.62 -8.81
C THR A 2 -18.72 8.46 -7.99
N ARG A 3 -17.87 7.48 -7.68
CA ARG A 3 -18.23 6.35 -6.81
C ARG A 3 -18.38 6.82 -5.36
N SER A 4 -19.29 6.20 -4.63
CA SER A 4 -19.49 6.44 -3.19
C SER A 4 -18.30 5.95 -2.37
N ILE A 5 -18.17 6.45 -1.14
CA ILE A 5 -17.11 6.03 -0.21
C ILE A 5 -17.19 4.53 0.07
N SER A 6 -18.40 3.99 0.23
CA SER A 6 -18.62 2.57 0.47
C SER A 6 -18.15 1.71 -0.71
N GLU A 7 -18.36 2.15 -1.94
CA GLU A 7 -17.89 1.44 -3.13
C GLU A 7 -16.37 1.49 -3.29
N ILE A 8 -15.74 2.59 -2.87
CA ILE A 8 -14.28 2.75 -2.90
C ILE A 8 -13.62 1.86 -1.84
N GLY A 9 -14.21 1.75 -0.65
CA GLY A 9 -13.70 0.90 0.44
C GLY A 9 -14.06 -0.58 0.31
N ALA A 10 -14.89 -0.96 -0.67
CA ALA A 10 -15.39 -2.33 -0.79
C ALA A 10 -14.24 -3.34 -0.95
N GLY A 11 -14.21 -4.34 -0.07
CA GLY A 11 -13.19 -5.39 -0.07
C GLY A 11 -11.88 -5.03 0.64
N LEU A 12 -11.77 -3.82 1.21
CA LEU A 12 -10.69 -3.49 2.14
C LEU A 12 -11.06 -3.96 3.55
N ALA A 13 -10.05 -4.40 4.30
CA ALA A 13 -10.17 -4.57 5.73
C ALA A 13 -10.51 -3.22 6.40
N PRO A 14 -11.32 -3.23 7.47
CA PRO A 14 -11.72 -2.02 8.16
C PRO A 14 -10.50 -1.32 8.76
N SER A 15 -10.52 0.02 8.74
CA SER A 15 -9.52 0.82 9.43
C SER A 15 -9.52 0.49 10.93
N ARG A 16 -8.33 0.44 11.52
CA ARG A 16 -8.11 0.12 12.93
C ARG A 16 -7.00 1.00 13.51
N PRO A 17 -6.87 1.08 14.85
CA PRO A 17 -5.69 1.65 15.46
C PRO A 17 -4.41 1.03 14.88
N GLY A 18 -3.38 1.87 14.75
CA GLY A 18 -2.06 1.42 14.32
C GLY A 18 -1.52 0.37 15.28
N ALA A 19 -1.01 -0.73 14.73
CA ALA A 19 -0.37 -1.80 15.49
C ALA A 19 1.03 -2.05 14.93
N PRO A 20 2.01 -2.44 15.76
CA PRO A 20 3.35 -2.74 15.27
C PRO A 20 3.34 -3.78 14.15
N LEU A 21 4.13 -3.53 13.10
CA LEU A 21 4.35 -4.47 12.00
C LEU A 21 5.10 -5.69 12.54
N LEU A 22 4.49 -6.87 12.40
CA LEU A 22 5.09 -8.12 12.84
C LEU A 22 5.96 -8.72 11.72
N LEU A 23 7.24 -8.93 12.02
CA LEU A 23 8.19 -9.54 11.09
C LEU A 23 8.26 -11.07 11.25
N PRO A 24 8.53 -11.83 10.17
CA PRO A 24 8.71 -11.34 8.80
C PRO A 24 7.39 -10.87 8.17
N LEU A 25 7.42 -9.69 7.52
CA LEU A 25 6.30 -9.11 6.80
C LEU A 25 6.65 -8.99 5.31
N THR A 26 5.81 -9.54 4.45
CA THR A 26 5.86 -9.36 3.00
C THR A 26 4.69 -8.48 2.57
N LEU A 27 4.98 -7.21 2.30
CA LEU A 27 3.99 -6.20 1.93
C LEU A 27 4.05 -5.98 0.41
N HIS A 28 2.90 -6.10 -0.27
CA HIS A 28 2.77 -5.71 -1.66
C HIS A 28 1.88 -4.46 -1.79
N ILE A 29 2.34 -3.45 -2.51
CA ILE A 29 1.63 -2.18 -2.66
C ILE A 29 1.16 -1.99 -4.11
N VAL A 30 -0.15 -1.87 -4.29
CA VAL A 30 -0.78 -1.58 -5.59
C VAL A 30 -0.99 -0.07 -5.73
N GLY A 31 -0.37 0.52 -6.76
CA GLY A 31 -0.28 1.96 -6.96
C GLY A 31 0.85 2.58 -6.13
N ILE A 32 2.05 1.97 -6.17
CA ILE A 32 3.20 2.36 -5.34
C ILE A 32 3.81 3.71 -5.71
N GLY A 33 3.52 4.22 -6.90
CA GLY A 33 4.08 5.49 -7.41
C GLY A 33 3.45 6.74 -6.79
N GLY A 34 2.30 6.61 -6.09
CA GLY A 34 1.67 7.73 -5.40
C GLY A 34 2.44 8.18 -4.16
N THR A 35 2.42 9.47 -3.84
CA THR A 35 3.17 10.05 -2.69
C THR A 35 2.90 9.35 -1.36
N ALA A 36 1.62 9.09 -1.04
CA ALA A 36 1.27 8.35 0.18
C ALA A 36 1.75 6.90 0.15
N ALA A 37 1.80 6.29 -1.04
CA ALA A 37 2.23 4.91 -1.23
C ALA A 37 3.74 4.78 -1.05
N MET A 38 4.52 5.72 -1.61
CA MET A 38 5.95 5.84 -1.36
C MET A 38 6.23 6.01 0.14
N GLY A 39 5.52 6.90 0.83
CA GLY A 39 5.67 7.08 2.28
C GLY A 39 5.45 5.77 3.04
N ALA A 40 4.35 5.06 2.74
CA ALA A 40 4.08 3.75 3.34
C ALA A 40 5.19 2.72 3.03
N ALA A 41 5.64 2.63 1.78
CA ALA A 41 6.68 1.70 1.33
C ALA A 41 8.00 1.95 2.04
N LEU A 42 8.47 3.20 2.04
CA LEU A 42 9.75 3.60 2.63
C LEU A 42 9.76 3.38 4.14
N HIS A 43 8.66 3.71 4.84
CA HIS A 43 8.58 3.50 6.28
C HIS A 43 8.55 2.02 6.65
N ALA A 44 7.81 1.18 5.90
CA ALA A 44 7.74 -0.26 6.13
C ALA A 44 9.08 -0.95 5.81
N ALA A 45 9.72 -0.60 4.69
CA ALA A 45 11.05 -1.11 4.33
C ALA A 45 12.11 -0.74 5.37
N ALA A 46 12.10 0.51 5.86
CA ALA A 46 12.97 0.97 6.95
C ALA A 46 12.69 0.29 8.31
N LEU A 47 11.59 -0.45 8.45
CA LEU A 47 11.28 -1.29 9.62
C LEU A 47 11.64 -2.76 9.38
N GLY A 48 12.21 -3.12 8.22
CA GLY A 48 12.61 -4.48 7.88
C GLY A 48 11.53 -5.32 7.20
N ALA A 49 10.41 -4.72 6.79
CA ALA A 49 9.44 -5.42 5.95
C ALA A 49 10.03 -5.65 4.55
N LEU A 50 9.72 -6.79 3.95
CA LEU A 50 9.99 -7.06 2.53
C LEU A 50 8.89 -6.38 1.72
N VAL A 51 9.22 -5.27 1.08
CA VAL A 51 8.25 -4.45 0.35
C VAL A 51 8.40 -4.66 -1.15
N THR A 52 7.28 -4.95 -1.79
CA THR A 52 7.13 -4.99 -3.25
C THR A 52 6.02 -4.03 -3.68
N GLY A 53 5.96 -3.67 -4.95
CA GLY A 53 4.79 -2.96 -5.48
C GLY A 53 4.80 -2.77 -6.98
N CYS A 54 3.68 -2.29 -7.50
CA CYS A 54 3.49 -1.99 -8.92
C CYS A 54 2.75 -0.66 -9.11
N ASP A 55 2.98 -0.02 -10.26
CA ASP A 55 2.27 1.18 -10.69
C ASP A 55 2.39 1.36 -12.22
N SER A 56 1.27 1.55 -12.92
CA SER A 56 1.23 1.71 -14.37
C SER A 56 1.87 3.00 -14.90
N HIS A 57 2.09 3.99 -14.03
CA HIS A 57 2.63 5.30 -14.38
C HIS A 57 3.88 5.65 -13.56
N LEU A 58 4.66 4.65 -13.18
CA LEU A 58 5.85 4.87 -12.37
C LEU A 58 6.92 5.66 -13.15
N SER A 59 7.32 6.81 -12.61
CA SER A 59 8.47 7.55 -13.14
C SER A 59 9.78 6.87 -12.75
N ARG A 60 10.81 7.07 -13.58
CA ARG A 60 12.16 6.54 -13.30
C ARG A 60 12.75 7.07 -11.99
N GLU A 61 12.45 8.33 -11.66
CA GLU A 61 12.89 8.98 -10.43
C GLU A 61 12.27 8.30 -9.21
N THR A 62 10.95 8.09 -9.23
CA THR A 62 10.24 7.37 -8.16
C THR A 62 10.72 5.94 -8.01
N ALA A 63 10.91 5.22 -9.13
CA ALA A 63 11.46 3.87 -9.12
C ALA A 63 12.84 3.83 -8.45
N THR A 64 13.73 4.76 -8.81
CA THR A 64 15.08 4.85 -8.22
C THR A 64 15.03 5.06 -6.70
N VAL A 65 14.14 5.92 -6.21
CA VAL A 65 13.97 6.17 -4.77
C VAL A 65 13.52 4.89 -4.04
N LEU A 66 12.53 4.18 -4.59
CA LEU A 66 12.01 2.95 -4.02
C LEU A 66 13.07 1.84 -4.01
N GLU A 67 13.74 1.61 -5.13
CA GLU A 67 14.79 0.59 -5.28
C GLU A 67 15.97 0.85 -4.35
N THR A 68 16.39 2.11 -4.20
CA THR A 68 17.46 2.51 -3.25
C THR A 68 17.09 2.18 -1.81
N ALA A 69 15.80 2.22 -1.47
CA ALA A 69 15.29 1.84 -0.16
C ALA A 69 15.05 0.32 -0.01
N GLY A 70 15.45 -0.49 -0.99
CA GLY A 70 15.26 -1.95 -0.98
C GLY A 70 13.85 -2.41 -1.35
N VAL A 71 13.01 -1.52 -1.90
CA VAL A 71 11.68 -1.87 -2.38
C VAL A 71 11.77 -2.45 -3.79
N GLN A 72 11.15 -3.61 -4.00
CA GLN A 72 11.11 -4.25 -5.31
C GLN A 72 9.89 -3.78 -6.11
N VAL A 73 10.13 -3.13 -7.25
CA VAL A 73 9.06 -2.73 -8.16
C VAL A 73 8.92 -3.76 -9.26
N SER A 74 7.69 -4.19 -9.54
CA SER A 74 7.36 -5.08 -10.66
C SER A 74 6.42 -4.41 -11.66
N ASP A 75 6.36 -4.98 -12.85
CA ASP A 75 5.29 -4.67 -13.81
C ASP A 75 3.92 -4.98 -13.19
N GLU A 76 2.91 -4.20 -13.56
CA GLU A 76 1.55 -4.34 -13.03
C GLU A 76 0.89 -5.67 -13.43
N SER A 77 1.31 -6.26 -14.55
CA SER A 77 0.86 -7.58 -15.02
C SER A 77 1.51 -8.75 -14.26
N ASP A 78 2.61 -8.52 -13.55
CA ASP A 78 3.26 -9.56 -12.74
C ASP A 78 2.53 -9.75 -11.40
N LEU A 79 1.85 -10.89 -11.28
CA LEU A 79 1.11 -11.28 -10.08
C LEU A 79 1.95 -12.09 -9.08
N ALA A 80 3.19 -12.44 -9.43
CA ALA A 80 4.06 -13.24 -8.56
C ALA A 80 4.34 -12.58 -7.19
N PRO A 81 4.48 -11.24 -7.08
CA PRO A 81 4.63 -10.58 -5.79
C PRO A 81 3.40 -10.74 -4.88
N VAL A 82 2.18 -10.61 -5.42
CA VAL A 82 0.94 -10.82 -4.64
C VAL A 82 0.87 -12.23 -4.07
N ASN A 83 1.24 -13.24 -4.85
CA ASN A 83 1.23 -14.64 -4.39
C ASN A 83 2.23 -14.92 -3.25
N ARG A 84 3.23 -14.05 -3.06
CA ARG A 84 4.22 -14.15 -1.97
C ARG A 84 3.94 -13.19 -0.82
N ALA A 85 2.96 -12.31 -0.97
CA ALA A 85 2.63 -11.32 0.05
C ALA A 85 1.84 -11.95 1.20
N THR A 86 1.97 -11.35 2.38
CA THR A 86 1.14 -11.64 3.56
C THR A 86 0.17 -10.49 3.83
N LEU A 87 0.42 -9.34 3.22
CA LEU A 87 -0.43 -8.15 3.28
C LEU A 87 -0.37 -7.40 1.94
N VAL A 88 -1.53 -6.96 1.46
CA VAL A 88 -1.62 -6.05 0.31
C VAL A 88 -2.09 -4.70 0.80
N ALA A 89 -1.43 -3.63 0.37
CA ALA A 89 -1.89 -2.27 0.57
C ALA A 89 -2.22 -1.61 -0.76
N VAL A 90 -3.22 -0.73 -0.76
CA VAL A 90 -3.68 -0.10 -1.99
C VAL A 90 -4.05 1.37 -1.79
N SER A 91 -3.76 2.17 -2.80
CA SER A 91 -4.15 3.58 -2.82
C SER A 91 -5.66 3.77 -3.04
N LYS A 92 -6.19 4.88 -2.53
CA LYS A 92 -7.57 5.30 -2.83
C LYS A 92 -7.77 5.49 -4.34
N ALA A 93 -6.76 5.97 -5.06
CA ALA A 93 -6.86 6.21 -6.50
C ALA A 93 -7.20 4.92 -7.24
N ILE A 94 -6.46 3.83 -7.00
CA ILE A 94 -6.70 2.52 -7.62
C ILE A 94 -8.09 1.99 -7.26
N THR A 95 -8.45 1.98 -5.98
CA THR A 95 -9.78 1.47 -5.56
C THR A 95 -10.93 2.32 -6.09
N SER A 96 -10.71 3.59 -6.40
CA SER A 96 -11.72 4.48 -6.98
C SER A 96 -11.87 4.30 -8.48
N THR A 97 -10.76 4.23 -9.22
CA THR A 97 -10.78 4.21 -10.70
C THR A 97 -10.76 2.79 -11.28
N GLN A 98 -10.20 1.82 -10.55
CA GLN A 98 -9.96 0.45 -10.99
C GLN A 98 -10.30 -0.57 -9.87
N PRO A 99 -11.57 -0.68 -9.43
CA PRO A 99 -11.95 -1.63 -8.37
C PRO A 99 -11.62 -3.10 -8.70
N ASN A 100 -11.61 -3.40 -9.99
CA ASN A 100 -11.35 -4.72 -10.56
C ASN A 100 -9.88 -4.91 -10.98
N HIS A 101 -8.97 -4.18 -10.35
CA HIS A 101 -7.54 -4.27 -10.63
C HIS A 101 -7.04 -5.72 -10.48
N PRO A 102 -6.28 -6.28 -11.45
CA PRO A 102 -5.84 -7.68 -11.44
C PRO A 102 -5.12 -8.09 -10.15
N GLN A 103 -4.20 -7.26 -9.66
CA GLN A 103 -3.49 -7.47 -8.39
C GLN A 103 -4.46 -7.60 -7.18
N LEU A 104 -5.52 -6.77 -7.13
CA LEU A 104 -6.50 -6.82 -6.04
C LEU A 104 -7.43 -8.02 -6.16
N HIS A 105 -7.79 -8.43 -7.39
CA HIS A 105 -8.52 -9.68 -7.60
C HIS A 105 -7.71 -10.90 -7.18
N ALA A 106 -6.42 -10.96 -7.56
CA ALA A 106 -5.52 -12.04 -7.15
C ALA A 106 -5.40 -12.10 -5.61
N ALA A 107 -5.21 -10.95 -4.96
CA ALA A 107 -5.14 -10.87 -3.50
C ALA A 107 -6.43 -11.37 -2.82
N ARG A 108 -7.60 -10.97 -3.33
CA ARG A 108 -8.90 -11.45 -2.84
C ARG A 108 -9.08 -12.96 -3.04
N ALA A 109 -8.71 -13.47 -4.22
CA ALA A 109 -8.80 -14.90 -4.52
C ALA A 109 -7.89 -15.75 -3.61
N ALA A 110 -6.74 -15.20 -3.23
CA ALA A 110 -5.80 -15.79 -2.28
C ALA A 110 -6.21 -15.60 -0.80
N GLY A 111 -7.31 -14.89 -0.51
CA GLY A 111 -7.74 -14.59 0.86
C GLY A 111 -6.81 -13.65 1.63
N LEU A 112 -5.96 -12.90 0.92
CA LEU A 112 -5.01 -11.97 1.54
C LEU A 112 -5.74 -10.75 2.09
N PRO A 113 -5.34 -10.25 3.28
CA PRO A 113 -5.85 -8.98 3.78
C PRO A 113 -5.41 -7.85 2.86
N ILE A 114 -6.37 -7.01 2.47
CA ILE A 114 -6.12 -5.78 1.70
C ILE A 114 -6.43 -4.59 2.59
N VAL A 115 -5.47 -3.71 2.79
CA VAL A 115 -5.60 -2.51 3.63
C VAL A 115 -5.37 -1.23 2.83
N SER A 116 -5.78 -0.10 3.40
CA SER A 116 -5.40 1.21 2.87
C SER A 116 -3.93 1.52 3.15
N LEU A 117 -3.31 2.37 2.33
CA LEU A 117 -1.96 2.90 2.60
C LEU A 117 -1.87 3.58 3.96
N GLN A 118 -2.95 4.28 4.36
CA GLN A 118 -3.05 4.97 5.64
C GLN A 118 -2.93 3.99 6.82
N GLN A 119 -3.46 2.77 6.70
CA GLN A 119 -3.30 1.76 7.72
C GLN A 119 -1.84 1.33 7.87
N VAL A 120 -1.11 1.16 6.75
CA VAL A 120 0.33 0.82 6.78
C VAL A 120 1.14 1.95 7.43
N ILE A 121 0.81 3.21 7.14
CA ILE A 121 1.47 4.37 7.77
C ILE A 121 1.20 4.36 9.29
N ALA A 122 -0.04 4.09 9.72
CA ALA A 122 -0.38 3.99 11.13
C ALA A 122 0.36 2.84 11.84
N ASP A 123 0.46 1.69 11.19
CA ASP A 123 1.19 0.54 11.72
C ASP A 123 2.70 0.80 11.80
N ALA A 124 3.27 1.48 10.80
CA ALA A 124 4.67 1.89 10.80
C ALA A 124 4.97 2.93 11.91
N ALA A 125 4.07 3.88 12.16
CA ALA A 125 4.20 4.83 13.26
C ALA A 125 4.14 4.13 14.63
N ALA A 126 3.18 3.20 14.80
CA ALA A 126 3.05 2.40 16.01
C ALA A 126 4.30 1.54 16.27
N SER A 127 4.92 1.00 15.22
CA SER A 127 6.17 0.21 15.31
C SER A 127 7.35 1.02 15.86
N ARG A 128 7.32 2.35 15.69
CA ARG A 128 8.36 3.26 16.20
C ARG A 128 8.02 3.86 17.56
N GLY A 129 6.86 3.52 18.14
CA GLY A 129 6.34 4.16 19.35
C GLY A 129 5.97 5.64 19.14
N GLY A 130 5.79 6.07 17.89
CA GLY A 130 5.49 7.46 17.55
C GLY A 130 3.99 7.77 17.57
N ALA A 131 3.65 9.00 17.94
CA ALA A 131 2.30 9.54 17.74
C ALA A 131 2.10 9.99 16.29
N LEU A 132 0.89 9.83 15.75
CA LEU A 132 0.49 10.42 14.48
C LEU A 132 -0.23 11.75 14.71
N LEU A 133 0.19 12.78 13.99
CA LEU A 133 -0.55 14.05 13.89
C LEU A 133 -1.20 14.12 12.50
N GLY A 134 -2.54 14.09 12.47
CA GLY A 134 -3.30 14.27 11.24
C GLY A 134 -3.49 15.76 10.94
N VAL A 135 -2.96 16.21 9.80
CA VAL A 135 -3.20 17.56 9.27
C VAL A 135 -4.17 17.44 8.10
N ALA A 136 -5.28 18.17 8.15
CA ALA A 136 -6.30 18.16 7.11
C ALA A 136 -6.77 19.57 6.79
N GLY A 137 -7.00 19.83 5.50
CA GLY A 137 -7.42 21.11 4.96
C GLY A 137 -7.48 21.03 3.44
N THR A 138 -8.31 21.85 2.81
CA THR A 138 -8.34 21.93 1.33
C THR A 138 -7.08 22.60 0.78
N HIS A 139 -6.51 23.54 1.55
CA HIS A 139 -5.29 24.27 1.21
C HIS A 139 -4.45 24.46 2.47
N GLY A 140 -3.19 24.01 2.42
CA GLY A 140 -2.12 24.31 3.39
C GLY A 140 -2.47 24.15 4.86
#